data_AF-A0A2J8QWP4-F1
#
_entry.id   AF-A0A2J8QWP4-F1
#
_cell.length_a   1.000
_cell.length_b   1.000
_cell.length_c   1.000
_cell.angle_alpha   90.00
_cell.angle_beta   90.00
_cell.angle_gamma   90.00
#
_symmetry.space_group_name_H-M   'P 1'
#
loop_
_entity.id
_entity.type
_entity.pdbx_description
1 polymer ?
#
loop_
_entity_poly.entity_id
_entity_poly.type
_entity_poly.pdbx_seq_one_letter_code
_entity_poly.pdbx_strand_id
1 'polypeptide(L)'
;LIGAAKEEYNGVIEEFLATGEKLFGPYVWGRYDLLFMPPSFPFGGMENPCLTFVTPCLLAGDRSLADVIIHEISHSWFGNLVTNANWGEFWLNEGFTMYAQRRISTILFGVDPDDTYNETPYEKGFCFVSYLAHLVGDQDQFDSFLKAYVHEFKFRSILADDFLDFYL
;
A
#
# COMPACT_ATOMS: atom_id res chain seq x y z
N LEU A 1 -13.01 -20.64 -9.27
CA LEU A 1 -11.99 -19.73 -8.73
C LEU A 1 -11.62 -18.63 -9.73
N ILE A 2 -11.01 -18.94 -10.88
CA ILE A 2 -10.65 -17.93 -11.90
C ILE A 2 -11.86 -17.09 -12.36
N GLY A 3 -13.03 -17.71 -12.58
CA GLY A 3 -14.25 -16.99 -12.96
C GLY A 3 -14.72 -15.99 -11.91
N ALA A 4 -14.78 -16.42 -10.63
CA ALA A 4 -15.16 -15.57 -9.51
C ALA A 4 -14.15 -14.42 -9.30
N ALA A 5 -12.85 -14.71 -9.37
CA ALA A 5 -11.81 -13.69 -9.29
C ALA A 5 -11.92 -12.64 -10.39
N LYS A 6 -12.25 -13.08 -11.62
CA LYS A 6 -12.49 -12.16 -12.73
C LYS A 6 -13.75 -11.33 -12.52
N GLU A 7 -14.84 -11.92 -12.05
CA GLU A 7 -16.08 -11.20 -11.78
C GLU A 7 -15.89 -10.12 -10.70
N GLU A 8 -15.13 -10.45 -9.66
CA GLU A 8 -14.92 -9.57 -8.53
C GLU A 8 -13.96 -8.42 -8.84
N TYR A 9 -12.86 -8.68 -9.55
CA TYR A 9 -11.74 -7.72 -9.66
C TYR A 9 -11.39 -7.22 -11.06
N ASN A 10 -12.06 -7.68 -12.13
CA ASN A 10 -11.76 -7.23 -13.49
C ASN A 10 -12.07 -5.73 -13.68
N GLY A 11 -11.05 -4.94 -14.02
CA GLY A 11 -11.13 -3.48 -14.15
C GLY A 11 -10.92 -2.72 -12.84
N VAL A 12 -11.09 -3.39 -11.69
CA VAL A 12 -10.99 -2.77 -10.36
C VAL A 12 -9.53 -2.59 -9.95
N ILE A 13 -8.69 -3.59 -10.25
CA ILE A 13 -7.25 -3.54 -9.92
C ILE A 13 -6.56 -2.40 -10.68
N GLU A 14 -6.96 -2.17 -11.94
CA GLU A 14 -6.46 -1.09 -12.78
C GLU A 14 -6.81 0.29 -12.19
N GLU A 15 -8.00 0.45 -11.60
CA GLU A 15 -8.38 1.68 -10.90
C GLU A 15 -7.53 1.91 -9.65
N PHE A 16 -7.22 0.85 -8.90
CA PHE A 16 -6.37 0.92 -7.71
C PHE A 16 -4.95 1.33 -8.06
N LEU A 17 -4.37 0.67 -9.08
CA LEU A 17 -3.05 1.02 -9.61
C LEU A 17 -3.01 2.45 -10.14
N ALA A 18 -3.98 2.86 -10.96
CA ALA A 18 -4.02 4.22 -11.51
C ALA A 18 -4.13 5.29 -10.42
N THR A 19 -4.78 4.98 -9.29
CA THR A 19 -4.86 5.87 -8.13
C THR A 19 -3.51 5.94 -7.41
N GLY A 20 -2.88 4.80 -7.16
CA GLY A 20 -1.52 4.75 -6.60
C GLY A 20 -0.50 5.48 -7.48
N GLU A 21 -0.60 5.36 -8.81
CA GLU A 21 0.32 6.04 -9.74
C GLU A 21 0.21 7.56 -9.70
N LYS A 22 -1.02 8.08 -9.54
CA LYS A 22 -1.25 9.53 -9.39
C LYS A 22 -0.59 10.06 -8.13
N LEU A 23 -0.77 9.34 -7.01
CA LEU A 23 -0.27 9.71 -5.69
C LEU A 23 1.24 9.54 -5.55
N PHE A 24 1.76 8.36 -5.88
CA PHE A 24 3.12 7.95 -5.49
C PHE A 24 4.12 7.90 -6.65
N GLY A 25 3.66 8.13 -7.89
CA GLY A 25 4.48 8.08 -9.10
C GLY A 25 4.30 6.79 -9.91
N PRO A 26 4.91 6.69 -11.10
CA PRO A 26 4.61 5.63 -12.06
C PRO A 26 4.90 4.24 -11.50
N TYR A 27 4.06 3.26 -11.85
CA TYR A 27 4.30 1.86 -11.52
C TYR A 27 5.41 1.29 -12.41
N VAL A 28 6.57 0.98 -11.81
CA VAL A 28 7.79 0.66 -12.57
C VAL A 28 7.99 -0.82 -12.88
N TRP A 29 7.14 -1.70 -12.33
CA TRP A 29 7.32 -3.16 -12.43
C TRP A 29 6.69 -3.77 -13.69
N GLY A 30 5.99 -2.95 -14.49
CA GLY A 30 5.36 -3.35 -15.74
C GLY A 30 4.00 -3.99 -15.54
N ARG A 31 3.94 -5.23 -15.05
CA ARG A 31 2.69 -5.99 -14.89
C ARG A 31 2.41 -6.25 -13.41
N TYR A 32 1.14 -6.14 -13.02
CA TYR A 32 0.66 -6.52 -11.70
C TYR A 32 -0.33 -7.68 -11.84
N ASP A 33 0.05 -8.88 -11.40
CA ASP A 33 -0.81 -10.06 -11.40
C ASP A 33 -1.18 -10.48 -9.96
N LEU A 34 -2.38 -11.04 -9.80
CA LEU A 34 -2.81 -11.68 -8.56
C LEU A 34 -2.76 -13.20 -8.69
N LEU A 35 -2.12 -13.86 -7.72
CA LEU A 35 -2.15 -15.31 -7.56
C LEU A 35 -2.98 -15.68 -6.33
N PHE A 36 -4.18 -16.22 -6.58
CA PHE A 36 -5.00 -16.78 -5.52
C PHE A 36 -4.41 -18.12 -5.05
N MET A 37 -3.95 -18.14 -3.81
CA MET A 37 -3.29 -19.28 -3.20
C MET A 37 -4.30 -20.35 -2.73
N PRO A 38 -3.84 -21.58 -2.43
CA PRO A 38 -4.69 -22.57 -1.77
C PRO A 38 -5.16 -22.07 -0.39
N PRO A 39 -6.28 -22.59 0.15
CA PRO A 39 -6.79 -22.21 1.48
C PRO A 39 -5.82 -22.42 2.66
N SER A 40 -4.72 -23.14 2.44
CA SER A 40 -3.64 -23.32 3.41
C SER A 40 -2.67 -22.14 3.51
N PHE A 41 -2.84 -21.10 2.68
CA PHE A 41 -2.02 -19.89 2.74
C PHE A 41 -2.26 -19.16 4.07
N PRO A 42 -1.22 -18.89 4.89
CA PRO A 42 -1.41 -18.45 6.26
C PRO A 42 -1.61 -16.93 6.42
N PHE A 43 -1.49 -16.15 5.33
CA PHE A 43 -1.57 -14.68 5.35
C PHE A 43 -2.75 -14.15 4.53
N GLY A 44 -3.05 -12.86 4.64
CA GLY A 44 -4.02 -12.16 3.78
C GLY A 44 -3.49 -12.00 2.35
N GLY A 45 -2.25 -11.50 2.23
CA GLY A 45 -1.51 -11.41 0.99
C GLY A 45 0.00 -11.41 1.20
N MET A 46 0.74 -11.31 0.09
CA MET A 46 2.19 -11.09 0.06
C MET A 46 2.55 -10.34 -1.23
N GLU A 47 3.29 -9.25 -1.09
CA GLU A 47 3.56 -8.21 -2.06
C GLU A 47 4.60 -8.56 -3.13
N ASN A 48 4.76 -9.85 -3.44
CA ASN A 48 5.81 -10.31 -4.37
C ASN A 48 5.75 -9.53 -5.70
N PRO A 49 6.83 -8.82 -6.09
CA PRO A 49 6.79 -7.93 -7.26
C PRO A 49 6.31 -8.65 -8.52
N CYS A 50 5.38 -7.99 -9.21
CA CYS A 50 4.67 -8.47 -10.41
C CYS A 50 3.68 -9.64 -10.19
N LEU A 51 3.69 -10.32 -9.04
CA LEU A 51 2.84 -11.49 -8.79
C LEU A 51 2.46 -11.57 -7.31
N THR A 52 1.53 -10.72 -6.90
CA THR A 52 1.03 -10.65 -5.52
C THR A 52 0.27 -11.92 -5.17
N PHE A 53 0.61 -12.53 -4.04
CA PHE A 53 -0.12 -13.70 -3.55
C PHE A 53 -1.27 -13.23 -2.68
N VAL A 54 -2.45 -13.84 -2.84
CA VAL A 54 -3.63 -13.48 -2.06
C VAL A 54 -4.38 -14.71 -1.58
N THR A 55 -5.01 -14.59 -0.41
CA THR A 55 -5.88 -15.63 0.13
C THR A 55 -7.16 -15.80 -0.71
N PRO A 56 -7.69 -17.02 -0.89
CA PRO A 56 -8.96 -17.22 -1.57
C PRO A 56 -10.15 -16.63 -0.79
N CYS A 57 -9.98 -16.27 0.49
CA CYS A 57 -11.00 -15.62 1.30
C CYS A 57 -11.37 -14.22 0.79
N LEU A 58 -10.53 -13.57 -0.03
CA LEU A 58 -10.85 -12.27 -0.62
C LEU A 58 -11.99 -12.35 -1.64
N LEU A 59 -12.33 -13.56 -2.12
CA LEU A 59 -13.44 -13.76 -3.05
C LEU A 59 -14.80 -13.75 -2.34
N ALA A 60 -15.16 -12.61 -1.75
CA ALA A 60 -16.40 -12.42 -1.00
C ALA A 60 -17.63 -12.26 -1.91
N GLY A 61 -17.43 -11.84 -3.15
CA GLY A 61 -18.47 -11.60 -4.16
C GLY A 61 -19.06 -10.19 -4.15
N ASP A 62 -18.70 -9.36 -3.16
CA ASP A 62 -19.19 -7.98 -2.99
C ASP A 62 -18.05 -6.94 -2.91
N ARG A 63 -16.79 -7.38 -3.05
CA ARG A 63 -15.57 -6.54 -2.95
C ARG A 63 -15.34 -5.93 -1.58
N SER A 64 -16.01 -6.40 -0.53
CA SER A 64 -15.83 -5.89 0.84
C SER A 64 -14.41 -6.04 1.38
N LEU A 65 -13.63 -6.97 0.83
CA LEU A 65 -12.24 -7.27 1.23
C LEU A 65 -11.20 -6.82 0.18
N ALA A 66 -11.57 -5.88 -0.69
CA ALA A 66 -10.66 -5.35 -1.71
C ALA A 66 -9.51 -4.49 -1.14
N ASP A 67 -9.66 -4.01 0.10
CA ASP A 67 -8.66 -3.24 0.83
C ASP A 67 -7.34 -4.00 1.00
N VAL A 68 -7.39 -5.33 1.18
CA VAL A 68 -6.20 -6.19 1.21
C VAL A 68 -5.43 -6.08 -0.11
N ILE A 69 -6.09 -6.07 -1.26
CA ILE A 69 -5.41 -5.91 -2.55
C ILE A 69 -4.79 -4.52 -2.68
N ILE A 70 -5.47 -3.48 -2.17
CA ILE A 70 -4.94 -2.11 -2.15
C ILE A 70 -3.68 -2.02 -1.26
N HIS A 71 -3.64 -2.76 -0.15
CA HIS A 71 -2.46 -2.89 0.71
C HIS A 71 -1.28 -3.46 -0.08
N GLU A 72 -1.46 -4.61 -0.71
CA GLU A 72 -0.40 -5.25 -1.50
C GLU A 72 0.02 -4.42 -2.72
N ILE A 73 -0.89 -3.68 -3.34
CA ILE A 73 -0.57 -2.71 -4.40
C ILE A 73 0.33 -1.61 -3.84
N SER A 74 0.00 -1.08 -2.65
CA SER A 74 0.75 0.01 -2.01
C SER A 74 2.19 -0.37 -1.72
N HIS A 75 2.45 -1.65 -1.41
CA HIS A 75 3.81 -2.16 -1.25
C HIS A 75 4.69 -1.99 -2.48
N SER A 76 4.10 -1.88 -3.67
CA SER A 76 4.83 -1.62 -4.93
C SER A 76 5.67 -0.34 -4.87
N TRP A 77 5.29 0.64 -4.04
CA TRP A 77 6.07 1.84 -3.74
C TRP A 77 6.77 1.72 -2.38
N PHE A 78 6.07 1.24 -1.35
CA PHE A 78 6.53 1.20 0.04
C PHE A 78 6.82 -0.23 0.50
N GLY A 79 8.07 -0.65 0.39
CA GLY A 79 8.52 -2.00 0.77
C GLY A 79 9.11 -2.78 -0.39
N ASN A 80 8.66 -2.56 -1.63
CA ASN A 80 9.31 -3.10 -2.83
C ASN A 80 10.28 -2.10 -3.47
N LEU A 81 9.83 -0.85 -3.68
CA LEU A 81 10.62 0.17 -4.37
C LEU A 81 11.53 0.94 -3.40
N VAL A 82 10.99 1.37 -2.26
CA VAL A 82 11.75 1.87 -1.11
C VAL A 82 11.65 0.84 -0.01
N THR A 83 12.77 0.27 0.41
CA THR A 83 12.81 -0.84 1.38
C THR A 83 13.42 -0.36 2.70
N ASN A 84 13.05 -0.98 3.81
CA ASN A 84 13.75 -0.81 5.09
C ASN A 84 15.13 -1.49 5.04
N ALA A 85 16.18 -0.80 5.49
CA ALA A 85 17.54 -1.36 5.53
C ALA A 85 17.72 -2.48 6.57
N ASN A 86 16.87 -2.51 7.61
CA ASN A 86 16.85 -3.58 8.60
C ASN A 86 15.46 -3.74 9.24
N TRP A 87 15.24 -4.86 9.91
CA TRP A 87 13.95 -5.20 10.53
C TRP A 87 13.54 -4.32 11.71
N GLY A 88 14.47 -3.59 12.33
CA GLY A 88 14.13 -2.57 13.33
C GLY A 88 13.34 -1.41 12.71
N GLU A 89 13.54 -1.16 11.41
CA GLU A 89 12.87 -0.11 10.64
C GLU A 89 11.68 -0.62 9.83
N PHE A 90 11.09 -1.76 10.21
CA PHE A 90 9.99 -2.38 9.47
C PHE A 90 8.76 -1.47 9.29
N TRP A 91 8.59 -0.47 10.17
CA TRP A 91 7.54 0.54 10.06
C TRP A 91 7.67 1.40 8.79
N LEU A 92 8.86 1.54 8.20
CA LEU A 92 9.07 2.26 6.93
C LEU A 92 8.39 1.55 5.75
N ASN A 93 8.25 0.23 5.83
CA ASN A 93 7.47 -0.53 4.85
C ASN A 93 5.99 -0.47 5.26
N GLU A 94 5.65 -1.03 6.41
CA GLU A 94 4.25 -1.29 6.75
C GLU A 94 3.45 -0.04 7.13
N GLY A 95 4.08 0.90 7.82
CA GLY A 95 3.43 2.15 8.21
C GLY A 95 3.07 3.00 6.99
N PHE A 96 4.00 3.13 6.03
CA PHE A 96 3.75 3.81 4.77
C PHE A 96 2.75 3.06 3.89
N THR A 97 2.83 1.73 3.86
CA THR A 97 1.89 0.90 3.09
C THR A 97 0.46 1.05 3.60
N MET A 98 0.25 1.00 4.91
CA MET A 98 -1.06 1.27 5.51
C MET A 98 -1.57 2.68 5.22
N TYR A 99 -0.69 3.67 5.34
CA TYR A 99 -1.06 5.05 5.01
C TYR A 99 -1.48 5.15 3.56
N ALA A 100 -0.67 4.62 2.63
CA ALA A 100 -0.96 4.59 1.21
C ALA A 100 -2.26 3.83 0.88
N GLN A 101 -2.50 2.69 1.53
CA GLN A 101 -3.72 1.91 1.39
C GLN A 101 -4.96 2.75 1.74
N ARG A 102 -4.93 3.40 2.91
CA ARG A 102 -6.03 4.25 3.37
C ARG A 102 -6.22 5.46 2.47
N ARG A 103 -5.14 6.08 2.02
CA ARG A 103 -5.20 7.20 1.06
C ARG A 103 -5.83 6.79 -0.28
N ILE A 104 -5.43 5.66 -0.86
CA ILE A 104 -6.06 5.13 -2.09
C ILE A 104 -7.55 4.84 -1.83
N SER A 105 -7.87 4.20 -0.70
CA SER A 105 -9.25 3.85 -0.33
C SER A 105 -10.13 5.09 -0.16
N THR A 106 -9.62 6.16 0.46
CA THR A 106 -10.33 7.44 0.58
C THR A 106 -10.64 8.05 -0.79
N ILE A 107 -9.70 8.01 -1.74
CA ILE A 107 -9.93 8.54 -3.09
C ILE A 107 -10.97 7.74 -3.86
N LEU A 108 -10.95 6.41 -3.73
CA LEU A 108 -11.84 5.52 -4.49
C LEU A 108 -13.23 5.42 -3.89
N PHE A 109 -13.32 5.34 -2.56
CA PHE A 109 -14.55 4.98 -1.85
C PHE A 109 -15.09 6.10 -0.96
N GLY A 110 -14.34 7.19 -0.77
CA GLY A 110 -14.72 8.27 0.14
C GLY A 110 -14.75 7.84 1.61
N VAL A 111 -14.07 6.74 1.94
CA VAL A 111 -13.99 6.18 3.29
C VAL A 111 -13.02 7.02 4.12
N ASP A 112 -13.44 7.37 5.34
CA ASP A 112 -12.59 8.03 6.32
C ASP A 112 -11.49 7.03 6.75
N PRO A 113 -10.19 7.41 6.67
CA PRO A 113 -9.09 6.58 7.15
C PRO A 113 -9.31 6.01 8.57
N ASP A 114 -9.98 6.76 9.45
CA ASP A 114 -10.25 6.36 10.83
C ASP A 114 -11.28 5.23 10.95
N ASP A 115 -12.13 5.02 9.93
CA ASP A 115 -13.15 3.97 9.90
C ASP A 115 -12.58 2.58 9.58
N THR A 116 -11.28 2.48 9.25
CA THR A 116 -10.62 1.25 8.74
C THR A 116 -9.62 0.63 9.71
N TYR A 117 -9.81 0.83 11.02
CA TYR A 117 -8.90 0.40 12.08
C TYR A 117 -8.64 -1.13 12.11
N ASN A 118 -7.36 -1.56 12.09
CA ASN A 118 -6.95 -2.96 12.24
C ASN A 118 -5.94 -3.11 13.41
N GLU A 119 -6.11 -4.06 14.34
CA GLU A 119 -5.36 -4.14 15.62
C GLU A 119 -3.85 -4.53 15.57
N THR A 120 -3.08 -4.18 14.54
CA THR A 120 -1.72 -4.75 14.33
C THR A 120 -0.60 -3.69 14.31
N PRO A 121 0.69 -4.05 14.50
CA PRO A 121 1.83 -3.11 14.60
C PRO A 121 1.94 -2.06 13.47
N TYR A 122 1.35 -2.39 12.32
CA TYR A 122 0.97 -1.54 11.20
C TYR A 122 0.40 -0.17 11.63
N GLU A 123 -0.49 -0.15 12.62
CA GLU A 123 -1.19 1.06 13.06
C GLU A 123 -0.26 2.08 13.70
N LYS A 124 0.77 1.65 14.41
CA LYS A 124 1.70 2.60 15.02
C LYS A 124 2.49 3.34 13.94
N GLY A 125 2.93 2.61 12.92
CA GLY A 125 3.59 3.19 11.74
C GLY A 125 2.64 4.12 10.98
N PHE A 126 1.42 3.67 10.72
CA PHE A 126 0.37 4.50 10.12
C PHE A 126 0.13 5.79 10.93
N CYS A 127 -0.12 5.69 12.24
CA CYS A 127 -0.39 6.83 13.10
C CYS A 127 0.77 7.83 13.07
N PHE A 128 2.02 7.35 13.00
CA PHE A 128 3.16 8.21 12.87
C PHE A 128 3.17 8.95 11.52
N VAL A 129 3.01 8.25 10.40
CA VAL A 129 2.95 8.87 9.06
C VAL A 129 1.77 9.84 8.95
N SER A 130 0.60 9.47 9.48
CA SER A 130 -0.59 10.33 9.57
C SER A 130 -0.36 11.55 10.44
N TYR A 131 0.40 11.41 11.54
CA TYR A 131 0.77 12.55 12.38
C TYR A 131 1.69 13.52 11.62
N LEU A 132 2.64 13.02 10.84
CA LEU A 132 3.47 13.86 9.97
C LEU A 132 2.61 14.60 8.93
N ALA A 133 1.68 13.90 8.27
CA ALA A 133 0.73 14.52 7.35
C ALA A 133 -0.10 15.62 8.04
N HIS A 134 -0.57 15.36 9.25
CA HIS A 134 -1.28 16.34 10.07
C HIS A 134 -0.41 17.56 10.42
N LEU A 135 0.88 17.37 10.72
CA LEU A 135 1.81 18.47 10.98
C LEU A 135 2.06 19.34 9.75
N VAL A 136 2.08 18.77 8.54
CA VAL A 136 2.11 19.55 7.30
C VAL A 136 0.83 20.38 7.15
N GLY A 137 -0.32 19.81 7.51
CA GLY A 137 -1.62 20.50 7.52
C GLY A 137 -2.25 20.68 6.15
N ASP A 138 -1.56 20.30 5.07
CA ASP A 138 -2.03 20.30 3.69
C ASP A 138 -1.80 18.91 3.08
N GLN A 139 -2.89 18.28 2.66
CA GLN A 139 -2.87 16.92 2.14
C GLN A 139 -2.21 16.82 0.77
N ASP A 140 -2.40 17.80 -0.11
CA ASP A 140 -1.81 17.81 -1.45
C ASP A 140 -0.29 18.02 -1.36
N GLN A 141 0.15 18.82 -0.39
CA GLN A 141 1.56 18.99 -0.06
C GLN A 141 2.18 17.69 0.47
N PHE A 142 1.48 16.97 1.35
CA PHE A 142 1.97 15.69 1.85
C PHE A 142 1.97 14.59 0.77
N ASP A 143 0.95 14.55 -0.10
CA ASP A 143 0.90 13.62 -1.23
C ASP A 143 2.06 13.92 -2.22
N SER A 144 2.39 15.20 -2.43
CA SER A 144 3.57 15.63 -3.19
C SER A 144 4.89 15.20 -2.53
N PHE A 145 4.98 15.28 -1.20
CA PHE A 145 6.12 14.78 -0.43
C PHE A 145 6.30 13.28 -0.63
N LEU A 146 5.23 12.47 -0.52
CA LEU A 146 5.30 11.02 -0.70
C LEU A 146 5.83 10.65 -2.10
N LYS A 147 5.37 11.37 -3.13
CA LYS A 147 5.85 11.20 -4.50
C LYS A 147 7.34 11.51 -4.63
N ALA A 148 7.80 12.60 -3.99
CA ALA A 148 9.21 12.98 -3.97
C ALA A 148 10.07 11.96 -3.21
N TYR A 149 9.59 11.48 -2.06
CA TYR A 149 10.22 10.45 -1.25
C TYR A 149 10.42 9.16 -2.05
N VAL A 150 9.38 8.65 -2.69
CA VAL A 150 9.50 7.44 -3.52
C VAL A 150 10.45 7.68 -4.70
N HIS A 151 10.40 8.85 -5.34
CA HIS A 151 11.30 9.16 -6.45
C HIS A 151 12.78 9.20 -6.02
N GLU A 152 13.07 9.79 -4.86
CA GLU A 152 14.44 9.91 -4.34
C GLU A 152 15.01 8.54 -3.96
N PHE A 153 14.26 7.75 -3.19
CA PHE A 153 14.74 6.51 -2.60
C PHE A 153 14.43 5.26 -3.43
N LYS A 154 13.92 5.40 -4.67
CA LYS A 154 13.62 4.25 -5.53
C LYS A 154 14.82 3.30 -5.68
N PHE A 155 14.55 2.01 -5.51
CA PHE A 155 15.53 0.92 -5.52
C PHE A 155 16.63 1.04 -4.45
N ARG A 156 16.33 1.70 -3.33
CA ARG A 156 17.24 1.81 -2.18
C ARG A 156 16.60 1.19 -0.93
N SER A 157 17.48 0.79 -0.02
CA SER A 157 17.10 0.45 1.35
C SER A 157 17.52 1.58 2.28
N ILE A 158 16.62 2.06 3.13
CA ILE A 158 16.84 3.26 3.95
C ILE A 158 16.65 2.99 5.45
N LEU A 159 17.23 3.84 6.28
CA LEU A 159 17.00 3.93 7.71
C LEU A 159 15.97 5.02 8.03
N ALA A 160 15.44 5.03 9.25
CA ALA A 160 14.55 6.10 9.70
C ALA A 160 15.22 7.48 9.64
N ASP A 161 16.53 7.55 9.92
CA ASP A 161 17.28 8.81 9.86
C ASP A 161 17.31 9.38 8.42
N ASP A 162 17.50 8.54 7.39
CA ASP A 162 17.45 8.98 5.99
C ASP A 162 16.08 9.59 5.63
N PHE A 163 15.01 8.98 6.15
CA PHE A 163 13.65 9.48 5.96
C PHE A 163 13.43 10.81 6.69
N LEU A 164 13.83 10.90 7.96
CA LEU A 164 13.65 12.10 8.77
C LEU A 164 14.45 13.28 8.21
N ASP A 165 15.68 13.04 7.77
CA ASP A 165 16.53 14.05 7.11
C ASP A 165 15.94 14.54 5.78
N PHE A 166 15.18 13.69 5.07
CA PHE A 166 14.48 14.08 3.85
C PHE A 166 13.16 14.82 4.12
N TYR A 167 12.52 14.54 5.26
CA TYR A 167 11.25 15.16 5.64
C TYR A 167 11.38 16.58 6.21
N LEU A 168 12.47 16.84 6.96
CA LEU A 168 12.74 18.10 7.65
C LEU A 168 13.37 19.17 6.74
#